data_AF-A0A4V2Y3E7-F1
#
_entry.id   AF-A0A4V2Y3E7-F1
#
_cell.length_a   1.000
_cell.length_b   1.000
_cell.length_c   1.000
_cell.angle_alpha   90.00
_cell.angle_beta   90.00
_cell.angle_gamma   90.00
#
_symmetry.space_group_name_H-M   'P 1'
#
loop_
_entity.id
_entity.type
_entity.pdbx_description
1 polymer ?
#
loop_
_entity_poly.entity_id
_entity_poly.type
_entity_poly.pdbx_seq_one_letter_code
_entity_poly.pdbx_strand_id
1 'polypeptide(L)'
;MTESVRQSADASPEQRMTEWDGDHAASTVDVDEELPGIDPGELDDEDLIRELHSLHRTRLDTLRHASDSALATHLRRTAELETEYLARNPGREVDPSRLRDA
;
A
#
# COMPACT_ATOMS: atom_id res chain seq x y z
N MET A 1 -14.24 45.41 33.98
CA MET A 1 -13.00 45.37 33.17
C MET A 1 -12.47 43.96 33.34
N THR A 2 -12.92 43.00 32.51
CA THR A 2 -12.19 42.50 31.31
C THR A 2 -10.83 41.91 31.72
N GLU A 3 -10.41 40.67 31.45
CA GLU A 3 -10.76 39.62 30.48
C GLU A 3 -10.02 38.35 30.96
N SER A 4 -10.65 37.17 30.95
CA SER A 4 -10.59 36.16 29.88
C SER A 4 -9.24 35.49 29.61
N VAL A 5 -9.29 34.15 29.73
CA VAL A 5 -8.75 33.15 28.80
C VAL A 5 -7.25 32.94 28.75
N ARG A 6 -6.84 31.70 29.09
CA ARG A 6 -6.07 30.83 28.17
C ARG A 6 -6.54 29.39 28.30
N GLN A 7 -7.62 29.09 27.58
CA GLN A 7 -7.95 27.76 27.10
C GLN A 7 -7.29 27.63 25.73
N SER A 8 -6.26 26.79 25.62
CA SER A 8 -5.73 26.36 24.33
C SER A 8 -6.06 24.88 24.20
N ALA A 9 -7.29 24.62 23.77
CA ALA A 9 -7.76 23.32 23.34
C ALA A 9 -7.54 23.16 21.84
N ASP A 10 -7.18 21.94 21.46
CA ASP A 10 -7.48 21.30 20.18
C ASP A 10 -6.84 21.87 18.90
N ALA A 11 -5.65 21.34 18.56
CA ALA A 11 -5.25 21.27 17.16
C ALA A 11 -6.05 20.13 16.51
N SER A 12 -6.99 20.50 15.64
CA SER A 12 -7.97 19.58 15.04
C SER A 12 -7.30 18.51 14.16
N PRO A 13 -7.76 17.24 14.21
CA PRO A 13 -7.12 16.12 13.52
C PRO A 13 -7.15 16.21 11.99
N GLU A 14 -8.05 17.02 11.43
CA GLU A 14 -8.23 17.20 9.98
C GLU A 14 -7.08 17.96 9.30
N GLN A 15 -6.27 18.71 10.06
CA GLN A 15 -5.14 19.47 9.50
C GLN A 15 -3.91 18.61 9.19
N ARG A 16 -3.86 17.34 9.62
CA ARG A 16 -2.79 16.39 9.26
C ARG A 16 -3.02 15.65 7.94
N MET A 17 -4.18 15.83 7.30
CA MET A 17 -4.57 15.10 6.09
C MET A 17 -4.36 15.88 4.78
N THR A 18 -3.62 16.99 4.79
CA THR A 18 -3.36 17.79 3.57
C THR A 18 -1.92 17.68 3.03
N GLU A 19 -1.03 16.95 3.70
CA GLU A 19 0.36 16.74 3.25
C GLU A 19 0.62 15.28 2.83
N TRP A 20 -0.30 14.66 2.08
CA TRP A 20 0.17 13.64 1.16
C TRP A 20 0.78 14.38 -0.04
N ASP A 21 2.00 14.88 0.14
CA ASP A 21 2.82 15.45 -0.93
C ASP A 21 3.19 14.31 -1.88
N GLY A 22 2.31 14.06 -2.86
CA GLY A 22 2.48 13.07 -3.91
C GLY A 22 3.53 13.46 -4.96
N ASP A 23 4.61 14.13 -4.55
CA ASP A 23 5.63 14.67 -5.46
C ASP A 23 6.97 13.92 -5.39
N HIS A 24 6.93 12.62 -5.13
CA HIS A 24 8.09 11.75 -5.37
C HIS A 24 8.16 11.34 -6.84
N ALA A 25 8.25 12.33 -7.73
CA ALA A 25 8.56 12.10 -9.13
C ALA A 25 9.73 13.00 -9.55
N ALA A 26 10.94 12.48 -9.35
CA ALA A 26 12.07 12.52 -10.28
C ALA A 26 13.42 12.63 -9.55
N SER A 27 14.14 11.53 -9.42
CA SER A 27 15.61 11.59 -9.42
C SER A 27 16.22 10.34 -10.03
N THR A 28 16.65 10.52 -11.28
CA THR A 28 17.88 9.96 -11.88
C THR A 28 18.13 8.45 -11.79
N VAL A 29 17.61 7.73 -12.80
CA VAL A 29 18.21 6.58 -13.50
C VAL A 29 19.38 5.85 -12.82
N ASP A 30 19.03 4.91 -11.95
CA ASP A 30 19.77 3.66 -11.79
C ASP A 30 19.17 2.65 -12.77
N VAL A 31 19.76 2.58 -13.96
CA VAL A 31 19.36 1.65 -15.04
C VAL A 31 19.95 0.27 -14.76
N ASP A 32 19.64 -0.29 -13.58
CA ASP A 32 19.81 -1.70 -13.22
C ASP A 32 18.86 -2.11 -12.06
N GLU A 33 17.88 -1.25 -11.70
CA GLU A 33 16.96 -1.49 -10.59
C GLU A 33 15.63 -2.09 -11.09
N GLU A 34 15.52 -3.42 -10.93
CA GLU A 34 14.26 -4.17 -10.90
C GLU A 34 13.46 -4.20 -12.22
N LEU A 35 13.77 -5.16 -13.10
CA LEU A 35 12.82 -5.55 -14.16
C LEU A 35 11.44 -5.74 -13.49
N PRO A 36 10.41 -4.96 -13.87
CA PRO A 36 9.08 -5.17 -13.34
C PRO A 36 8.72 -6.63 -13.58
N GLY A 37 8.22 -7.30 -12.54
CA GLY A 37 7.76 -8.69 -12.66
C GLY A 37 6.78 -8.83 -13.83
N ILE A 38 6.58 -10.06 -14.30
CA ILE A 38 5.67 -10.39 -15.42
C ILE A 38 4.31 -9.69 -15.18
N ASP A 39 3.67 -9.18 -16.23
CA ASP A 39 2.34 -8.55 -16.11
C ASP A 39 1.39 -9.51 -15.38
N PRO A 40 0.68 -9.09 -14.31
CA PRO A 40 -0.26 -9.96 -13.61
C PRO A 40 -1.26 -10.66 -14.53
N GLY A 41 -1.69 -9.99 -15.61
CA GLY A 41 -2.60 -10.58 -16.61
C GLY A 41 -1.99 -11.74 -17.40
N GLU A 42 -0.67 -11.85 -17.45
CA GLU A 42 0.08 -12.93 -18.12
C GLU A 42 0.44 -14.09 -17.18
N LEU A 43 0.31 -13.90 -15.85
CA LEU A 43 0.53 -14.96 -14.88
C LEU A 43 -0.62 -15.96 -14.88
N ASP A 44 -0.31 -17.25 -14.74
CA ASP A 44 -1.33 -18.24 -14.40
C ASP A 44 -1.77 -18.09 -12.93
N ASP A 45 -2.85 -18.79 -12.54
CA ASP A 45 -3.42 -18.64 -11.20
C ASP A 45 -2.48 -19.14 -10.10
N GLU A 46 -1.67 -20.18 -10.36
CA GLU A 46 -0.75 -20.72 -9.35
C GLU A 46 0.40 -19.74 -9.12
N ASP A 47 0.96 -19.20 -10.19
CA ASP A 47 2.04 -18.22 -10.15
C ASP A 47 1.59 -16.89 -9.55
N LEU A 48 0.37 -16.44 -9.85
CA LEU A 48 -0.22 -15.25 -9.23
C LEU A 48 -0.29 -15.39 -7.70
N ILE A 49 -0.80 -16.53 -7.21
CA ILE A 49 -0.89 -16.80 -5.76
C ILE A 49 0.49 -16.95 -5.14
N ARG A 50 1.41 -17.64 -5.81
CA ARG A 50 2.79 -17.81 -5.37
C ARG A 50 3.49 -16.46 -5.21
N GLU A 51 3.31 -15.55 -6.16
CA GLU A 51 3.93 -14.24 -6.12
C GLU A 51 3.33 -13.33 -5.04
N LEU A 52 1.99 -13.34 -4.90
CA LEU A 52 1.31 -12.66 -3.79
C LEU A 52 1.85 -13.13 -2.43
N HIS A 53 2.01 -14.44 -2.24
CA HIS A 53 2.56 -14.99 -1.00
C HIS A 53 4.01 -14.53 -0.76
N SER A 54 4.82 -14.47 -1.81
CA SER A 54 6.21 -13.98 -1.74
C SER A 54 6.28 -12.52 -1.25
N LEU A 55 5.46 -11.63 -1.82
CA LEU A 55 5.41 -10.22 -1.42
C LEU A 55 4.93 -10.05 0.02
N HIS A 56 3.86 -10.76 0.41
CA HIS A 56 3.34 -10.68 1.77
C HIS A 56 4.36 -11.13 2.83
N ARG A 57 5.23 -12.09 2.49
CA ARG A 57 6.28 -12.58 3.39
C ARG A 57 7.31 -11.51 3.73
N THR A 58 7.61 -10.59 2.81
CA THR A 58 8.63 -9.55 3.00
C THR A 58 8.05 -8.18 3.33
N ARG A 59 6.73 -8.00 3.24
CA ARG A 59 6.06 -6.69 3.36
C ARG A 59 6.47 -5.86 4.58
N LEU A 60 6.51 -6.46 5.77
CA LEU A 60 6.89 -5.72 6.99
C LEU A 60 8.37 -5.35 7.00
N ASP A 61 9.22 -6.22 6.47
CA ASP A 61 10.66 -5.98 6.37
C ASP A 61 10.94 -4.84 5.39
N THR A 62 10.35 -4.90 4.19
CA THR A 62 10.43 -3.84 3.18
C THR A 62 9.90 -2.51 3.72
N LEU A 63 8.76 -2.51 4.42
CA LEU A 63 8.18 -1.30 5.02
C LEU A 63 9.11 -0.61 6.02
N ARG A 64 9.86 -1.38 6.80
CA ARG A 64 10.66 -0.85 7.92
C ARG A 64 12.10 -0.52 7.52
N HIS A 65 12.63 -1.19 6.49
CA HIS A 65 14.07 -1.25 6.27
C HIS A 65 14.51 -0.98 4.82
N ALA A 66 13.60 -1.03 3.83
CA ALA A 66 13.98 -0.78 2.44
C ALA A 66 14.09 0.73 2.13
N SER A 67 14.68 1.05 0.99
CA SER A 67 14.62 2.40 0.43
C SER A 67 13.19 2.79 0.06
N ASP A 68 12.94 4.10 -0.09
CA ASP A 68 11.64 4.60 -0.54
C ASP A 68 11.30 4.09 -1.96
N SER A 69 12.29 3.93 -2.84
CA SER A 69 12.11 3.35 -4.19
C SER A 69 11.61 1.91 -4.13
N ALA A 70 12.28 1.08 -3.34
CA ALA A 70 11.92 -0.33 -3.18
C ALA A 70 10.56 -0.49 -2.51
N LEU A 71 10.24 0.35 -1.51
CA LEU A 71 8.92 0.37 -0.90
C LEU A 71 7.84 0.77 -1.92
N ALA A 72 8.07 1.80 -2.73
CA ALA A 72 7.13 2.23 -3.76
C ALA A 72 6.86 1.11 -4.79
N THR A 73 7.92 0.43 -5.27
CA THR A 73 7.76 -0.72 -6.16
C THR A 73 6.99 -1.85 -5.51
N HIS A 74 7.30 -2.19 -4.25
CA HIS A 74 6.62 -3.25 -3.52
C HIS A 74 5.13 -2.97 -3.32
N LEU A 75 4.76 -1.73 -2.97
CA LEU A 75 3.36 -1.31 -2.81
C LEU A 75 2.61 -1.36 -4.14
N ARG A 76 3.20 -0.84 -5.22
CA ARG A 76 2.62 -0.90 -6.57
C ARG A 76 2.39 -2.34 -6.99
N ARG A 77 3.42 -3.19 -6.92
CA ARG A 77 3.34 -4.59 -7.35
C ARG A 77 2.31 -5.39 -6.56
N THR A 78 2.23 -5.14 -5.25
CA THR A 78 1.21 -5.77 -4.39
C THR A 78 -0.20 -5.39 -4.85
N ALA A 79 -0.46 -4.10 -5.10
CA ALA A 79 -1.77 -3.63 -5.56
C ALA A 79 -2.15 -4.18 -6.94
N GLU A 80 -1.19 -4.26 -7.86
CA GLU A 80 -1.40 -4.84 -9.20
C GLU A 80 -1.83 -6.31 -9.13
N LEU A 81 -1.10 -7.14 -8.38
CA LEU A 81 -1.42 -8.57 -8.23
C LEU A 81 -2.72 -8.80 -7.45
N GLU A 82 -3.00 -8.00 -6.41
CA GLU A 82 -4.26 -8.06 -5.67
C GLU A 82 -5.46 -7.70 -6.56
N THR A 83 -5.29 -6.69 -7.42
CA THR A 83 -6.33 -6.29 -8.38
C THR A 83 -6.65 -7.41 -9.35
N GLU A 84 -5.61 -8.04 -9.92
CA GLU A 84 -5.79 -9.18 -10.82
C GLU A 84 -6.46 -10.37 -10.11
N TYR A 85 -6.03 -10.68 -8.89
CA TYR A 85 -6.65 -11.73 -8.09
C TYR A 85 -8.16 -11.47 -7.88
N LEU A 86 -8.54 -10.24 -7.54
CA LEU A 86 -9.94 -9.87 -7.36
C LEU A 86 -10.73 -9.89 -8.66
N ALA A 87 -10.12 -9.51 -9.78
CA ALA A 87 -10.74 -9.57 -11.11
C ALA A 87 -11.05 -11.01 -11.52
N ARG A 88 -10.15 -11.96 -11.25
CA ARG A 88 -10.34 -13.40 -11.51
C ARG A 88 -11.31 -14.05 -10.52
N ASN A 89 -11.41 -13.52 -9.30
CA ASN A 89 -12.17 -14.13 -8.20
C ASN A 89 -13.27 -13.20 -7.64
N PRO A 90 -14.27 -12.80 -8.47
CA PRO A 90 -15.35 -11.92 -8.02
C PRO A 90 -16.22 -12.56 -6.93
N GLY A 91 -16.28 -13.90 -6.88
CA GLY A 91 -17.02 -14.68 -5.90
C GLY A 91 -16.15 -15.30 -4.80
N ARG A 92 -14.98 -14.71 -4.49
CA ARG A 92 -14.04 -15.27 -3.49
C ARG A 92 -14.74 -15.55 -2.16
N GLU A 93 -14.29 -16.60 -1.48
CA GLU A 93 -14.82 -16.97 -0.17
C GLU A 93 -14.58 -15.86 0.86
N VAL A 94 -15.65 -15.48 1.55
CA VAL A 94 -15.61 -14.56 2.67
C VAL A 94 -15.91 -15.38 3.93
N ASP A 95 -14.90 -15.50 4.78
CA ASP A 95 -15.01 -16.24 6.04
C ASP A 95 -15.94 -15.48 7.01
N PRO A 96 -17.13 -16.03 7.34
CA PRO A 96 -18.10 -15.36 8.20
C PRO A 96 -17.54 -15.05 9.59
N SER A 97 -16.57 -15.83 10.08
CA SER A 97 -15.93 -15.59 11.38
C SER A 97 -15.06 -14.33 11.42
N ARG A 98 -14.70 -13.78 10.25
CA ARG A 98 -13.92 -12.54 10.11
C ARG A 98 -14.79 -11.30 9.95
N LEU A 99 -16.10 -11.46 9.78
CA LEU A 99 -17.03 -10.33 9.73
C LEU A 99 -17.31 -9.85 11.15
N ARG A 100 -17.50 -8.55 11.28
CA ARG A 100 -18.07 -7.95 12.49
C ARG A 100 -19.58 -7.91 12.33
N ASP A 101 -20.30 -8.08 13.43
CA ASP A 101 -21.75 -7.86 13.46
C ASP A 101 -22.05 -6.43 12.98
N ALA A 102 -23.03 -6.32 12.09
CA ALA A 102 -23.40 -5.07 11.40
C ALA A 102 -24.20 -4.11 12.29
#